data_AF-A0A7V9CEA0-F1
#
_entry.id   AF-A0A7V9CEA0-F1
#
_cell.length_a   1.000
_cell.length_b   1.000
_cell.length_c   1.000
_cell.angle_alpha   90.00
_cell.angle_beta   90.00
_cell.angle_gamma   90.00
#
_symmetry.space_group_name_H-M   'P 1'
#
loop_
_entity.id
_entity.type
_entity.pdbx_description
1 polymer ?
#
loop_
_entity_poly.entity_id
_entity_poly.type
_entity_poly.pdbx_seq_one_letter_code
_entity_poly.pdbx_strand_id
1 'polypeptide(L)' 'MDTPETTSETPERSCASCGHAMERHQDWCLECGTAAPGRLAGARPGWRAVGTTLALTLVLVGGAGAASYAALSSDANRE' A
#
# COMPACT_ATOMS: atom_id res chain seq x y z
N MET A 1 42.16 -2.66 -14.58
CA MET A 1 41.68 -1.30 -14.85
C MET A 1 40.73 -0.94 -13.72
N ASP A 2 41.23 -0.25 -12.70
CA ASP A 2 40.40 0.40 -11.69
C ASP A 2 39.89 1.71 -12.28
N THR A 3 38.60 1.74 -12.61
CA THR A 3 37.91 2.98 -12.94
C THR A 3 37.55 3.65 -11.61
N PRO A 4 37.97 4.90 -11.33
CA PRO A 4 37.47 5.61 -10.17
C PRO A 4 35.98 5.90 -10.38
N GLU A 5 35.14 5.06 -9.76
CA GLU A 5 33.71 5.34 -9.59
C GLU A 5 33.64 6.69 -8.85
N THR A 6 33.24 7.72 -9.58
CA THR A 6 33.01 9.05 -9.02
C THR A 6 31.79 8.94 -8.14
N THR A 7 32.02 8.74 -6.83
CA THR A 7 30.99 8.88 -5.78
C THR A 7 30.39 10.27 -5.93
N SER A 8 29.23 10.31 -6.59
CA SER A 8 28.42 11.51 -6.71
C SER A 8 27.77 11.73 -5.35
N GLU A 9 28.46 12.44 -4.47
CA GLU A 9 28.01 12.81 -3.13
C GLU A 9 26.80 13.75 -3.27
N THR A 10 25.63 13.13 -3.43
CA THR A 10 24.34 13.80 -3.40
C THR A 10 24.07 14.11 -1.92
N PRO A 11 23.62 15.32 -1.56
CA PRO A 11 23.54 15.72 -0.15
C PRO A 11 22.71 14.74 0.68
N GLU A 12 23.37 14.11 1.64
CA GLU A 12 22.81 13.14 2.58
C GLU A 12 21.81 13.83 3.52
N ARG A 13 20.67 13.18 3.75
CA ARG A 13 19.62 13.65 4.66
C ARG A 13 19.75 12.88 5.97
N SER A 14 19.52 13.49 7.12
CA SER A 14 19.53 12.76 8.40
C SER A 14 18.18 12.11 8.70
N CYS A 15 18.21 10.89 9.26
CA CYS A 15 17.01 10.22 9.76
C CYS A 15 16.39 11.00 10.94
N ALA A 16 15.10 11.29 10.88
CA ALA A 16 14.39 12.00 11.95
C ALA A 16 14.24 11.21 13.27
N SER A 17 14.49 9.89 13.25
CA SER A 17 14.35 9.01 14.41
C SER A 17 15.70 8.73 15.09
N CYS A 18 16.73 8.34 14.33
CA CYS A 18 18.04 7.97 14.87
C CYS A 18 19.20 8.87 14.45
N GLY A 19 18.99 9.86 13.58
CA GLY A 19 20.01 10.81 13.15
C GLY A 19 21.00 10.31 12.09
N HIS A 20 21.03 9.02 11.75
CA HIS A 20 21.94 8.49 10.73
C HIS A 20 21.75 9.14 9.35
N ALA A 21 22.85 9.26 8.62
CA ALA A 21 22.85 9.70 7.24
C ALA A 21 22.04 8.75 6.35
N MET A 22 21.28 9.33 5.42
CA MET A 22 20.43 8.64 4.47
C MET A 22 20.60 9.25 3.09
N GLU A 23 20.71 8.40 2.08
CA GLU A 23 20.74 8.82 0.68
C GLU A 23 19.42 9.53 0.30
N ARG A 24 19.46 10.46 -0.67
CA ARG A 24 18.24 11.20 -1.07
C ARG A 24 17.14 10.30 -1.62
N HIS A 25 17.54 9.26 -2.33
CA HIS A 25 16.65 8.29 -2.97
C HIS A 25 16.27 7.14 -2.01
N GLN A 26 16.85 7.11 -0.81
CA GLN A 26 16.58 6.07 0.15
C GLN A 26 15.25 6.29 0.88
N ASP A 27 14.50 5.21 0.88
CA ASP A 27 13.09 5.19 1.22
C ASP A 27 12.86 4.81 2.71
N TRP A 28 13.84 4.14 3.31
CA TRP A 28 13.88 3.70 4.71
C TRP A 28 15.30 3.86 5.26
N CYS A 29 15.43 4.23 6.53
CA CYS A 29 16.73 4.20 7.19
C CYS A 29 17.20 2.75 7.33
N LEU A 30 18.38 2.41 6.80
CA LEU A 30 18.91 1.05 6.90
C LEU A 30 19.36 0.67 8.31
N GLU A 31 19.56 1.65 9.19
CA GLU A 31 20.03 1.42 10.56
C GLU A 31 18.89 1.18 11.56
N CYS A 32 17.77 1.91 11.42
CA CYS A 32 16.66 1.83 12.38
C CYS A 32 15.31 1.44 11.76
N GLY A 33 15.20 1.36 10.43
CA GLY A 33 13.97 1.01 9.72
C GLY A 33 12.91 2.11 9.61
N THR A 34 13.17 3.32 10.11
CA THR A 34 12.21 4.43 10.03
C THR A 34 12.04 4.91 8.58
N ALA A 35 10.80 5.10 8.13
CA ALA A 35 10.50 5.60 6.79
C ALA A 35 10.92 7.07 6.61
N ALA A 36 11.37 7.42 5.41
CA ALA A 36 11.73 8.80 5.09
C ALA A 36 10.52 9.76 5.25
N PRO A 37 10.74 10.98 5.77
CA PRO A 37 9.68 11.98 5.95
C PRO A 37 9.05 12.34 4.59
N GLY A 38 7.73 12.50 4.57
CA GLY A 38 6.96 12.82 3.35
C GLY A 38 6.48 11.61 2.54
N ARG A 39 7.03 10.41 2.75
CA ARG A 39 6.64 9.23 1.97
C ARG A 39 5.21 8.74 2.24
N LEU A 40 4.72 8.93 3.48
CA LEU A 40 3.32 8.66 3.84
C LEU A 40 2.39 9.85 3.58
N ALA A 41 2.94 11.05 3.34
CA ALA A 41 2.16 12.28 3.21
C ALA A 41 1.83 12.61 1.74
N GLY A 42 2.72 12.27 0.79
CA GLY A 42 2.59 12.63 -0.63
C GLY A 42 1.59 11.81 -1.43
N ALA A 43 1.23 10.63 -0.95
CA ALA A 43 0.10 9.87 -1.45
C ALA A 43 -0.71 9.46 -0.23
N ARG A 44 -1.99 9.80 -0.18
CA ARG A 44 -2.96 9.11 0.68
C ARG A 44 -3.60 8.00 -0.16
N PRO A 45 -2.88 6.91 -0.55
CA PRO A 45 -3.49 5.79 -1.25
C PRO A 45 -4.52 5.08 -0.35
N GLY A 46 -4.43 5.27 0.98
CA GLY A 46 -5.30 4.64 1.96
C GLY A 46 -6.78 4.82 1.66
N TRP A 47 -7.23 5.99 1.20
CA TRP A 47 -8.68 6.19 1.00
C TRP A 47 -9.22 5.50 -0.25
N ARG A 48 -8.43 5.47 -1.34
CA ARG A 48 -8.78 4.70 -2.54
C ARG A 48 -8.70 3.21 -2.28
N ALA A 49 -7.63 2.74 -1.62
CA ALA A 49 -7.45 1.34 -1.26
C ALA A 49 -8.55 0.83 -0.32
N VAL A 50 -8.93 1.63 0.69
CA VAL A 50 -10.06 1.31 1.58
C VAL A 50 -11.37 1.25 0.79
N GLY A 51 -11.62 2.22 -0.08
CA GLY A 51 -12.82 2.25 -0.92
C GLY A 51 -12.93 1.04 -1.85
N THR A 52 -11.85 0.67 -2.55
CA THR A 52 -11.85 -0.48 -3.45
C THR A 52 -12.05 -1.79 -2.71
N THR A 53 -11.40 -1.97 -1.56
CA THR A 53 -11.55 -3.18 -0.75
C THR A 53 -12.98 -3.31 -0.25
N LEU A 54 -13.56 -2.24 0.30
CA LEU A 54 -14.94 -2.24 0.79
C LEU A 54 -15.93 -2.54 -0.34
N ALA A 55 -15.77 -1.90 -1.49
CA ALA A 55 -16.62 -2.12 -2.65
C ALA A 55 -16.58 -3.58 -3.14
N LEU A 56 -15.39 -4.17 -3.26
CA LEU A 56 -15.23 -5.57 -3.65
C LEU A 56 -15.89 -6.52 -2.65
N THR A 57 -15.72 -6.28 -1.35
CA THR A 57 -16.37 -7.08 -0.32
C THR A 57 -17.89 -6.99 -0.42
N LEU A 58 -18.46 -5.80 -0.61
CA LEU A 58 -19.90 -5.62 -0.78
C LEU A 58 -20.43 -6.31 -2.04
N VAL A 59 -19.70 -6.25 -3.15
CA VAL A 59 -20.06 -6.95 -4.39
C VAL A 59 -20.05 -8.46 -4.19
N LEU A 60 -19.03 -9.00 -3.51
CA LEU A 60 -18.92 -10.44 -3.23
C LEU A 60 -20.06 -10.92 -2.32
N VAL A 61 -20.32 -10.21 -1.23
CA VAL A 61 -21.40 -10.54 -0.28
C VAL A 61 -22.76 -10.41 -0.96
N GLY A 62 -22.99 -9.33 -1.71
CA GLY A 62 -24.23 -9.11 -2.45
C GLY A 62 -24.49 -10.18 -3.51
N GLY A 63 -23.46 -10.52 -4.30
CA GLY A 63 -23.54 -11.56 -5.32
C GLY A 63 -23.83 -12.95 -4.73
N ALA A 64 -23.16 -13.31 -3.63
CA ALA A 64 -23.41 -14.57 -2.92
C ALA A 64 -24.85 -14.64 -2.39
N GLY A 65 -25.33 -13.56 -1.74
CA GLY A 65 -26.70 -13.49 -1.23
C GLY A 65 -27.76 -13.60 -2.33
N ALA A 66 -27.56 -12.91 -3.47
CA ALA A 66 -28.47 -12.98 -4.60
C ALA A 66 -28.55 -14.39 -5.20
N ALA A 67 -27.42 -15.10 -5.32
CA ALA A 67 -27.38 -16.47 -5.81
C ALA A 67 -28.13 -17.43 -4.88
N SER A 68 -27.93 -17.32 -3.56
CA SER A 68 -28.65 -18.14 -2.58
C SER A 68 -30.15 -17.88 -2.60
N TYR A 69 -30.57 -16.61 -2.73
CA TYR A 69 -31.99 -16.24 -2.81
C TYR A 69 -32.66 -16.78 -4.08
N ALA A 70 -31.98 -16.71 -5.22
CA ALA A 70 -32.50 -17.24 -6.49
C ALA A 70 -32.74 -18.76 -6.42
N ALA A 71 -31.83 -19.51 -5.76
CA ALA A 71 -32.01 -20.95 -5.54
C ALA A 71 -33.23 -21.25 -4.64
N LEU A 72 -33.33 -20.58 -3.48
CA LEU A 72 -34.44 -20.77 -2.54
C LEU A 72 -35.81 -20.40 -3.12
N SER A 73 -35.90 -19.27 -3.85
CA SER A 73 -37.16 -18.81 -4.45
C SER A 73 -37.63 -19.67 -5.61
N SER A 74 -36.71 -20.29 -6.36
CA SER A 74 -37.05 -21.20 -7.46
C SER A 74 -37.66 -22.50 -6.96
N ASP A 75 -37.18 -23.03 -5.83
CA ASP A 75 -37.77 -24.20 -5.18
C ASP A 75 -39.18 -23.92 -4.68
N ALA A 76 -39.38 -22.78 -4.00
CA ALA A 76 -40.68 -22.38 -3.44
C ALA A 76 -41.79 -22.12 -4.49
N ASN A 77 -41.43 -21.78 -5.74
CA ASN A 77 -42.40 -21.53 -6.82
C ASN A 77 -42.72 -22.80 -7.65
N ARG A 78 -42.11 -23.94 -7.33
CA ARG A 78 -42.32 -25.23 -8.01
C ARG A 78 -43.32 -26.16 -7.30
N GLU A 79 -43.79 -25.75 -6.13
CA GLU A 79 -44.78 -26.45 -5.29
C GLU A 79 -46.20 -25.95 -5.57
#